data_AF-A0A2N4UNX1-F1
#
_entry.id   AF-A0A2N4UNX1-F1
#
_cell.length_a   1.000
_cell.length_b   1.000
_cell.length_c   1.000
_cell.angle_alpha   90.00
_cell.angle_beta   90.00
_cell.angle_gamma   90.00
#
_symmetry.space_group_name_H-M   'P 1'
#
loop_
_entity.id
_entity.type
_entity.pdbx_description
1 polymer ?
#
loop_
_entity_poly.entity_id
_entity_poly.type
_entity_poly.pdbx_seq_one_letter_code
_entity_poly.pdbx_strand_id
1 'polypeptide(L)'
;MLFKFILPIMLSLGAQNATADIYNLEGKENLIIISPHQDDALLTFGGYLQFLKNAGKLDSVRTEINVMIGLSNYSTNWHNVISEHRIMHIAQNRYSEDLTGLSELLGGWDKFRYKIQGLWDAPLRGYEGGVTAGGGSSGTFKDFRLEEIAEFNHAVEIIKPMLINDKSFVLVPIANGNHIDHFIMKEAVIKAAYALGDKAQATIIFGQDQPYTGANPSDENNEINALIKRLPPNSITKNYVSLAKDSNGETSKLRIYKKDYFTQYDEGYLTPLENNIEEILYIWKPETYKFVQSHADCRDDQIFCQLAQ
;
A
#
# COMPACT_ATOMS: atom_id res chain seq x y z
N MET A 1 27.02 2.09 -66.43
CA MET A 1 26.44 3.10 -65.54
C MET A 1 25.13 2.55 -64.99
N LEU A 2 25.13 1.97 -63.79
CA LEU A 2 23.99 1.77 -62.88
C LEU A 2 24.49 0.92 -61.69
N PHE A 3 24.91 1.57 -60.61
CA PHE A 3 25.08 0.90 -59.32
C PHE A 3 23.73 0.96 -58.60
N LYS A 4 23.09 -0.20 -58.40
CA LYS A 4 21.92 -0.34 -57.52
C LYS A 4 22.43 -0.51 -56.09
N PHE A 5 22.34 0.55 -55.29
CA PHE A 5 22.39 0.42 -53.83
C PHE A 5 21.04 -0.10 -53.35
N ILE A 6 21.03 -1.31 -52.79
CA ILE A 6 19.92 -1.81 -52.00
C ILE A 6 20.23 -1.43 -50.55
N LEU A 7 19.51 -0.45 -50.02
CA LEU A 7 19.54 -0.08 -48.62
C LEU A 7 18.59 -1.04 -47.86
N PRO A 8 19.05 -1.80 -46.85
CA PRO A 8 18.12 -2.54 -46.01
C PRO A 8 17.42 -1.54 -45.08
N ILE A 9 16.11 -1.41 -45.24
CA ILE A 9 15.24 -0.74 -44.27
C ILE A 9 15.20 -1.65 -43.04
N MET A 10 16.05 -1.33 -42.05
CA MET A 10 15.90 -1.83 -40.68
C MET A 10 14.68 -1.16 -40.08
N LEU A 11 13.52 -1.82 -40.18
CA LEU A 11 12.37 -1.56 -39.33
C LEU A 11 12.73 -2.03 -37.91
N SER A 12 13.31 -1.16 -37.10
CA SER A 12 13.29 -1.34 -35.65
C SER A 12 11.87 -1.09 -35.19
N LEU A 13 11.12 -2.18 -35.01
CA LEU A 13 9.95 -2.19 -34.14
C LEU A 13 10.45 -1.88 -32.73
N GLY A 14 10.54 -0.59 -32.41
CA GLY A 14 10.68 -0.14 -31.04
C GLY A 14 9.44 -0.62 -30.30
N ALA A 15 9.62 -1.61 -29.43
CA ALA A 15 8.68 -1.87 -28.36
C ALA A 15 8.58 -0.57 -27.54
N GLN A 16 7.54 0.23 -27.78
CA GLN A 16 7.15 1.26 -26.85
C GLN A 16 6.66 0.56 -25.59
N ASN A 17 7.60 0.29 -24.67
CA ASN A 17 7.26 0.13 -23.27
C ASN A 17 6.70 1.47 -22.83
N ALA A 18 5.38 1.64 -22.94
CA ALA A 18 4.67 2.70 -22.26
C ALA A 18 4.81 2.44 -20.76
N THR A 19 5.92 2.91 -20.18
CA THR A 19 6.08 3.04 -18.74
C THR A 19 4.86 3.79 -18.24
N ALA A 20 4.02 3.12 -17.45
CA ALA A 20 2.90 3.77 -16.81
C ALA A 20 3.49 4.87 -15.93
N ASP A 21 3.32 6.12 -16.36
CA ASP A 21 3.93 7.26 -15.69
C ASP A 21 3.11 7.58 -14.43
N ILE A 22 3.39 6.87 -13.35
CA ILE A 22 2.83 7.16 -12.01
C ILE A 22 3.24 8.53 -11.51
N TYR A 23 4.20 9.19 -12.16
CA TYR A 23 4.55 10.55 -11.84
C TYR A 23 3.59 11.52 -12.53
N ASN A 24 2.88 11.15 -13.59
CA ASN A 24 1.93 12.04 -14.26
C ASN A 24 0.49 11.80 -13.79
N LEU A 25 -0.07 12.80 -13.07
CA LEU A 25 -1.46 12.79 -12.63
C LEU A 25 -2.40 13.54 -13.59
N GLU A 26 -1.91 13.98 -14.75
CA GLU A 26 -2.74 14.63 -15.76
C GLU A 26 -3.88 13.70 -16.20
N GLY A 27 -5.10 14.23 -16.22
CA GLY A 27 -6.31 13.46 -16.52
C GLY A 27 -6.80 12.55 -15.39
N LYS A 28 -6.09 12.47 -14.25
CA LYS A 28 -6.57 11.81 -13.04
C LYS A 28 -7.45 12.76 -12.22
N GLU A 29 -8.41 12.18 -11.51
CA GLU A 29 -9.33 12.90 -10.61
C GLU A 29 -9.07 12.54 -9.15
N ASN A 30 -8.64 11.30 -8.86
CA ASN A 30 -8.46 10.83 -7.50
C ASN A 30 -7.11 10.12 -7.31
N LEU A 31 -6.50 10.38 -6.15
CA LEU A 31 -5.40 9.60 -5.59
C LEU A 31 -5.90 9.04 -4.25
N ILE A 32 -6.18 7.74 -4.20
CA ILE A 32 -6.78 7.07 -3.06
C ILE A 32 -5.71 6.20 -2.41
N ILE A 33 -5.45 6.39 -1.13
CA ILE A 33 -4.53 5.57 -0.35
C ILE A 33 -5.38 4.70 0.56
N ILE A 34 -5.16 3.38 0.52
CA ILE A 34 -5.69 2.39 1.44
C ILE A 34 -4.58 2.09 2.44
N SER A 35 -4.70 2.65 3.63
CA SER A 35 -3.76 2.49 4.74
C SER A 35 -4.33 1.45 5.70
N PRO A 36 -3.66 0.32 5.96
CA PRO A 36 -4.12 -0.63 6.97
C PRO A 36 -4.32 0.07 8.32
N HIS A 37 -3.29 0.75 8.83
CA HIS A 37 -3.33 1.50 10.08
C HIS A 37 -2.93 2.98 9.90
N GLN A 38 -3.00 3.73 11.01
CA GLN A 38 -2.47 5.09 11.12
C GLN A 38 -0.94 5.07 11.27
N ASP A 39 -0.24 5.40 10.18
CA ASP A 39 1.22 5.46 9.94
C ASP A 39 1.61 4.89 8.58
N ASP A 40 0.94 3.82 8.14
CA ASP A 40 1.29 3.06 6.94
C ASP A 40 1.29 3.92 5.66
N ALA A 41 0.40 4.89 5.54
CA ALA A 41 0.38 5.83 4.41
C ALA A 41 1.68 6.66 4.34
N LEU A 42 2.15 7.19 5.47
CA LEU A 42 3.41 7.92 5.55
C LEU A 42 4.58 6.98 5.31
N LEU A 43 4.62 5.84 6.00
CA LEU A 43 5.76 4.93 5.98
C LEU A 43 5.94 4.28 4.61
N THR A 44 4.86 3.92 3.93
CA THR A 44 4.89 3.25 2.63
C THR A 44 5.04 4.23 1.47
N PHE A 45 4.32 5.36 1.51
CA PHE A 45 4.16 6.26 0.35
C PHE A 45 4.62 7.69 0.59
N GLY A 46 5.16 8.01 1.77
CA GLY A 46 5.49 9.39 2.15
C GLY A 46 6.44 10.07 1.15
N GLY A 47 7.41 9.32 0.63
CA GLY A 47 8.33 9.78 -0.40
C GLY A 47 7.65 10.12 -1.72
N TYR A 48 6.83 9.21 -2.24
CA TYR A 48 6.04 9.40 -3.45
C TYR A 48 5.08 10.58 -3.33
N LEU A 49 4.36 10.70 -2.21
CA LEU A 49 3.46 11.82 -1.96
C LEU A 49 4.22 13.15 -1.90
N GLN A 50 5.36 13.18 -1.21
CA GLN A 50 6.22 14.36 -1.14
C GLN A 50 6.80 14.74 -2.51
N PHE A 51 7.17 13.75 -3.32
CA PHE A 51 7.61 13.97 -4.71
C PHE A 51 6.51 14.61 -5.55
N LEU A 52 5.29 14.06 -5.52
CA LEU A 52 4.15 14.61 -6.25
C LEU A 52 3.79 16.02 -5.77
N LYS A 53 3.83 16.27 -4.47
CA LYS A 53 3.62 17.61 -3.87
C LYS A 53 4.64 18.61 -4.40
N ASN A 54 5.93 18.29 -4.33
CA ASN A 54 7.00 19.18 -4.77
C ASN A 54 6.96 19.47 -6.28
N ALA A 55 6.43 18.52 -7.06
CA ALA A 55 6.18 18.71 -8.49
C ALA A 55 4.88 19.49 -8.79
N GLY A 56 4.12 19.92 -7.78
CA GLY A 56 2.86 20.64 -7.93
C GLY A 56 1.71 19.78 -8.47
N LYS A 57 1.82 18.44 -8.40
CA LYS A 57 0.89 17.51 -9.06
C LYS A 57 -0.31 17.13 -8.18
N LEU A 58 -0.17 17.22 -6.87
CA LEU A 58 -1.28 16.88 -5.96
C LEU A 58 -2.42 17.89 -6.00
N ASP A 59 -2.15 19.16 -6.38
CA ASP A 59 -3.19 20.19 -6.45
C ASP A 59 -4.22 19.93 -7.58
N SER A 60 -3.90 19.08 -8.57
CA SER A 60 -4.80 18.74 -9.67
C SER A 60 -5.68 17.51 -9.41
N VAL A 61 -5.53 16.84 -8.26
CA VAL A 61 -6.26 15.62 -7.93
C VAL A 61 -6.84 15.67 -6.52
N ARG A 62 -7.95 14.96 -6.30
CA ARG A 62 -8.47 14.75 -4.95
C ARG A 62 -7.70 13.63 -4.27
N THR A 63 -6.92 13.98 -3.25
CA THR A 63 -6.22 12.99 -2.42
C THR A 63 -7.11 12.50 -1.28
N GLU A 64 -7.28 11.19 -1.15
CA GLU A 64 -8.01 10.54 -0.06
C GLU A 64 -7.12 9.56 0.68
N ILE A 65 -7.05 9.68 2.01
CA ILE A 65 -6.39 8.72 2.89
C ILE A 65 -7.48 7.92 3.60
N ASN A 66 -7.57 6.64 3.29
CA ASN A 66 -8.53 5.72 3.88
C ASN A 66 -7.79 4.81 4.86
N VAL A 67 -7.85 5.16 6.14
CA VAL A 67 -7.38 4.30 7.21
C VAL A 67 -8.44 3.24 7.45
N MET A 68 -8.09 2.00 7.15
CA MET A 68 -9.02 0.89 7.16
C MET A 68 -9.34 0.49 8.61
N ILE A 69 -8.29 0.34 9.42
CA ILE A 69 -8.34 -0.04 10.83
C ILE A 69 -8.02 1.18 11.68
N GLY A 70 -9.06 1.79 12.25
CA GLY A 70 -8.93 3.03 13.02
C GLY A 70 -8.85 2.86 14.53
N LEU A 71 -9.30 1.72 15.05
CA LEU A 71 -9.33 1.40 16.47
C LEU A 71 -8.25 0.38 16.78
N SER A 72 -7.42 0.68 17.78
CA SER A 72 -6.33 -0.19 18.22
C SER A 72 -6.11 0.00 19.73
N ASN A 73 -5.59 -1.03 20.40
CA ASN A 73 -5.05 -0.94 21.76
C ASN A 73 -3.51 -0.88 21.78
N TYR A 74 -2.88 -1.06 20.62
CA TYR A 74 -1.44 -1.21 20.46
C TYR A 74 -0.72 0.14 20.39
N SER A 75 0.44 0.19 21.04
CA SER A 75 1.45 1.23 20.86
C SER A 75 2.80 0.63 21.24
N THR A 76 3.85 1.00 20.53
CA THR A 76 5.22 0.58 20.86
C THR A 76 5.64 1.01 22.26
N ASN A 77 5.21 2.20 22.69
CA ASN A 77 5.74 2.87 23.89
C ASN A 77 4.92 2.67 25.18
N TRP A 78 3.78 1.98 25.12
CA TRP A 78 2.92 1.76 26.29
C TRP A 78 2.36 0.33 26.35
N HIS A 79 1.85 -0.08 27.52
CA HIS A 79 1.33 -1.43 27.75
C HIS A 79 0.17 -1.82 26.81
N ASN A 80 0.31 -2.99 26.19
CA ASN A 80 -0.69 -3.59 25.31
C ASN A 80 -1.83 -4.25 26.12
N VAL A 81 -2.76 -3.45 26.63
CA VAL A 81 -3.90 -3.92 27.45
C VAL A 81 -5.21 -3.74 26.68
N ILE A 82 -6.05 -4.77 26.65
CA ILE A 82 -7.38 -4.68 26.05
C ILE A 82 -8.36 -4.12 27.09
N SER A 83 -8.65 -2.83 27.00
CA SER A 83 -9.73 -2.16 27.75
C SER A 83 -10.31 -1.01 26.93
N GLU A 84 -11.59 -0.68 27.13
CA GLU A 84 -12.25 0.40 26.39
C GLU A 84 -11.49 1.72 26.51
N HIS A 85 -11.13 2.12 27.74
CA HIS A 85 -10.34 3.33 27.99
C HIS A 85 -9.04 3.33 27.19
N ARG A 86 -8.32 2.21 27.17
CA ARG A 86 -7.06 2.08 26.46
C ARG A 86 -7.26 2.18 24.94
N ILE A 87 -8.22 1.45 24.39
CA ILE A 87 -8.54 1.46 22.96
C ILE A 87 -8.89 2.88 22.49
N MET A 88 -9.78 3.55 23.22
CA MET A 88 -10.20 4.91 22.88
C MET A 88 -9.04 5.91 22.98
N HIS A 89 -8.21 5.81 24.01
CA HIS A 89 -7.05 6.69 24.18
C HIS A 89 -6.02 6.51 23.05
N ILE A 90 -5.68 5.25 22.71
CA ILE A 90 -4.75 4.97 21.61
C ILE A 90 -5.30 5.44 20.28
N ALA A 91 -6.55 5.11 19.96
CA ALA A 91 -7.17 5.50 18.70
C ALA A 91 -7.19 7.02 18.53
N GLN A 92 -7.50 7.77 19.59
CA GLN A 92 -7.49 9.25 19.57
C GLN A 92 -6.09 9.81 19.33
N ASN A 93 -5.07 9.27 20.01
CA ASN A 93 -3.69 9.71 19.82
C ASN A 93 -3.22 9.38 18.39
N ARG A 94 -3.36 8.13 17.93
CA ARG A 94 -2.98 7.71 16.57
C ARG A 94 -3.66 8.54 15.49
N TYR A 95 -4.95 8.85 15.65
CA TYR A 95 -5.67 9.75 14.75
C TYR A 95 -5.02 11.14 14.69
N SER A 96 -4.71 11.73 15.85
CA SER A 96 -4.10 13.06 15.92
C SER A 96 -2.68 13.08 15.34
N GLU A 97 -1.89 12.04 15.62
CA GLU A 97 -0.53 11.85 15.11
C GLU A 97 -0.52 11.76 13.59
N ASP A 98 -1.34 10.87 13.03
CA ASP A 98 -1.41 10.60 11.59
C ASP A 98 -1.98 11.80 10.82
N LEU A 99 -3.05 12.43 11.32
CA LEU A 99 -3.59 13.65 10.71
C LEU A 99 -2.56 14.78 10.71
N THR A 100 -1.79 14.96 11.80
CA THR A 100 -0.77 16.01 11.89
C THR A 100 0.40 15.72 10.95
N GLY A 101 0.94 14.51 10.99
CA GLY A 101 2.06 14.10 10.15
C GLY A 101 1.72 14.15 8.66
N LEU A 102 0.53 13.68 8.27
CA LEU A 102 0.06 13.77 6.88
C LEU A 102 -0.24 15.22 6.46
N SER A 103 -0.74 16.07 7.36
CA SER A 103 -0.91 17.49 7.09
C SER A 103 0.42 18.18 6.81
N GLU A 104 1.47 17.85 7.56
CA GLU A 104 2.81 18.35 7.28
C GLU A 104 3.33 17.82 5.93
N LEU A 105 3.18 16.51 5.69
CA LEU A 105 3.62 15.84 4.47
C LEU A 105 2.94 16.45 3.23
N LEU A 106 1.65 16.77 3.31
CA LEU A 106 0.84 17.22 2.16
C LEU A 106 0.72 18.75 2.08
N GLY A 107 1.22 19.48 3.07
CA GLY A 107 1.22 20.95 3.09
C GLY A 107 -0.10 21.57 3.58
N GLY A 108 -0.88 20.85 4.36
CA GLY A 108 -2.12 21.32 4.98
C GLY A 108 -3.14 20.20 5.20
N TRP A 109 -3.97 20.32 6.24
CA TRP A 109 -5.06 19.38 6.52
C TRP A 109 -6.17 19.43 5.46
N ASP A 110 -6.30 20.57 4.77
CA ASP A 110 -7.31 20.82 3.74
C ASP A 110 -6.94 20.23 2.37
N LYS A 111 -5.69 19.76 2.22
CA LYS A 111 -5.14 19.19 0.98
C LYS A 111 -5.56 17.74 0.71
N PHE A 112 -6.19 17.08 1.67
CA PHE A 112 -6.67 15.71 1.52
C PHE A 112 -7.99 15.48 2.26
N ARG A 113 -8.57 14.30 2.05
CA ARG A 113 -9.70 13.79 2.81
C ARG A 113 -9.25 12.61 3.63
N TYR A 114 -9.35 12.72 4.94
CA TYR A 114 -9.03 11.65 5.87
C TYR A 114 -10.31 10.87 6.23
N LYS A 115 -10.29 9.55 6.07
CA LYS A 115 -11.43 8.68 6.34
C LYS A 115 -10.99 7.48 7.16
N ILE A 116 -11.76 7.16 8.20
CA ILE A 116 -11.64 5.90 8.94
C ILE A 116 -12.77 4.98 8.51
N GLN A 117 -12.44 3.75 8.10
CA GLN A 117 -13.43 2.79 7.57
C GLN A 117 -14.00 1.85 8.65
N GLY A 118 -13.37 1.80 9.83
CA GLY A 118 -13.96 1.16 11.02
C GLY A 118 -13.77 -0.36 11.10
N LEU A 119 -12.73 -0.90 10.47
CA LEU A 119 -12.31 -2.29 10.69
C LEU A 119 -11.58 -2.43 12.04
N TRP A 120 -11.58 -3.64 12.57
CA TRP A 120 -10.97 -3.96 13.87
C TRP A 120 -9.53 -4.48 13.69
N ASP A 121 -8.62 -3.91 14.47
CA ASP A 121 -7.22 -4.35 14.56
C ASP A 121 -7.12 -5.80 15.06
N ALA A 122 -6.11 -6.54 14.60
CA ALA A 122 -5.91 -7.94 14.94
C ALA A 122 -6.01 -8.26 16.45
N PRO A 123 -5.39 -7.51 17.38
CA PRO A 123 -5.52 -7.78 18.82
C PRO A 123 -6.95 -7.58 19.34
N LEU A 124 -7.72 -6.66 18.74
CA LEU A 124 -9.11 -6.42 19.15
C LEU A 124 -10.05 -7.55 18.70
N ARG A 125 -9.64 -8.31 17.68
CA ARG A 125 -10.30 -9.53 17.24
C ARG A 125 -9.74 -10.78 17.94
N GLY A 126 -8.88 -10.60 18.94
CA GLY A 126 -8.21 -11.69 19.66
C GLY A 126 -7.36 -12.57 18.74
N TYR A 127 -6.80 -12.01 17.67
CA TYR A 127 -5.89 -12.73 16.78
C TYR A 127 -4.49 -12.77 17.38
N GLU A 128 -3.93 -13.97 17.47
CA GLU A 128 -2.58 -14.22 17.94
C GLU A 128 -1.81 -14.98 16.85
N GLY A 129 -0.99 -14.26 16.09
CA GLY A 129 -0.15 -14.81 15.04
C GLY A 129 1.32 -14.93 15.45
N GLY A 130 2.17 -15.35 14.52
CA GLY A 130 3.62 -15.24 14.72
C GLY A 130 4.04 -13.77 14.83
N VAL A 131 5.12 -13.47 15.55
CA VAL A 131 5.57 -12.08 15.72
C VAL A 131 6.22 -11.58 14.43
N THR A 132 5.73 -10.47 13.87
CA THR A 132 6.37 -9.78 12.73
C THR A 132 7.57 -8.96 13.20
N ALA A 133 8.38 -8.47 12.26
CA ALA A 133 9.48 -7.55 12.60
C ALA A 133 9.01 -6.24 13.27
N GLY A 134 7.73 -5.88 13.14
CA GLY A 134 7.10 -4.75 13.82
C GLY A 134 6.45 -5.06 15.17
N GLY A 135 6.60 -6.29 15.67
CA GLY A 135 5.95 -6.72 16.91
C GLY A 135 4.46 -7.08 16.76
N GLY A 136 3.87 -6.89 15.58
CA GLY A 136 2.48 -7.26 15.29
C GLY A 136 2.30 -8.75 14.99
N SER A 137 1.06 -9.15 14.73
CA SER A 137 0.73 -10.55 14.44
C SER A 137 0.78 -10.86 12.95
N SER A 138 1.48 -11.93 12.59
CA SER A 138 1.60 -12.39 11.22
C SER A 138 0.48 -13.34 10.82
N GLY A 139 0.19 -13.42 9.52
CA GLY A 139 -0.62 -14.50 8.97
C GLY A 139 -1.07 -14.31 7.54
N THR A 140 -1.65 -15.37 6.98
CA THR A 140 -2.21 -15.43 5.62
C THR A 140 -3.56 -16.13 5.63
N PHE A 141 -4.15 -16.43 4.46
CA PHE A 141 -5.44 -17.13 4.37
C PHE A 141 -5.53 -18.47 5.11
N LYS A 142 -4.40 -19.16 5.30
CA LYS A 142 -4.37 -20.42 6.08
C LYS A 142 -4.64 -20.21 7.57
N ASP A 143 -4.39 -19.00 8.07
CA ASP A 143 -4.50 -18.62 9.47
C ASP A 143 -5.84 -17.93 9.78
N PHE A 144 -6.66 -17.63 8.75
CA PHE A 144 -7.92 -16.92 8.92
C PHE A 144 -8.94 -17.74 9.72
N ARG A 145 -9.48 -17.13 10.78
CA ARG A 145 -10.66 -17.59 11.50
C ARG A 145 -11.90 -16.85 10.96
N LEU A 146 -13.06 -17.08 11.57
CA LEU A 146 -14.30 -16.44 11.14
C LEU A 146 -14.22 -14.91 11.20
N GLU A 147 -13.52 -14.39 12.19
CA GLU A 147 -13.29 -12.96 12.39
C GLU A 147 -12.42 -12.36 11.28
N GLU A 148 -11.31 -13.00 10.89
CA GLU A 148 -10.49 -12.54 9.76
C GLU A 148 -11.25 -12.63 8.43
N ILE A 149 -12.06 -13.66 8.23
CA ILE A 149 -12.92 -13.80 7.04
C ILE A 149 -13.95 -12.66 7.00
N ALA A 150 -14.55 -12.31 8.14
CA ALA A 150 -15.52 -11.23 8.23
C ALA A 150 -14.89 -9.87 7.89
N GLU A 151 -13.74 -9.55 8.49
CA GLU A 151 -13.00 -8.31 8.18
C GLU A 151 -12.56 -8.26 6.71
N PHE A 152 -12.04 -9.37 6.17
CA PHE A 152 -11.65 -9.45 4.76
C PHE A 152 -12.83 -9.17 3.82
N ASN A 153 -13.97 -9.83 4.04
CA ASN A 153 -15.15 -9.61 3.20
C ASN A 153 -15.68 -8.18 3.34
N HIS A 154 -15.63 -7.61 4.55
CA HIS A 154 -16.03 -6.23 4.76
C HIS A 154 -15.09 -5.24 4.04
N ALA A 155 -13.78 -5.45 4.14
CA ALA A 155 -12.77 -4.68 3.40
C ALA A 155 -13.03 -4.71 1.89
N VAL A 156 -13.31 -5.90 1.33
CA VAL A 156 -13.64 -6.07 -0.09
C VAL A 156 -14.80 -5.18 -0.52
N GLU A 157 -15.90 -5.15 0.25
CA GLU A 157 -17.07 -4.32 -0.10
C GLU A 157 -16.78 -2.82 0.01
N ILE A 158 -15.98 -2.38 0.99
CA ILE A 158 -15.56 -0.98 1.14
C ILE A 158 -14.67 -0.54 -0.01
N ILE A 159 -13.79 -1.43 -0.50
CA ILE A 159 -12.78 -1.12 -1.52
C ILE A 159 -13.39 -1.09 -2.92
N LYS A 160 -14.37 -1.94 -3.24
CA LYS A 160 -15.02 -1.97 -4.57
C LYS A 160 -15.34 -0.60 -5.16
N PRO A 161 -16.05 0.33 -4.48
CA PRO A 161 -16.35 1.64 -5.04
C PRO A 161 -15.11 2.49 -5.35
N MET A 162 -13.99 2.27 -4.66
CA MET A 162 -12.71 2.97 -4.91
C MET A 162 -12.06 2.55 -6.25
N LEU A 163 -12.42 1.36 -6.76
CA LEU A 163 -11.79 0.78 -7.95
C LEU A 163 -12.54 1.06 -9.26
N ILE A 164 -13.75 1.63 -9.22
CA ILE A 164 -14.61 1.74 -10.42
C ILE A 164 -14.22 2.90 -11.35
N ASN A 165 -13.57 3.95 -10.85
CA ASN A 165 -13.25 5.15 -11.64
C ASN A 165 -11.87 5.03 -12.33
N ASP A 166 -11.86 5.07 -13.66
CA ASP A 166 -10.66 5.00 -14.54
C ASP A 166 -9.66 6.16 -14.36
N LYS A 167 -10.14 7.28 -13.83
CA LYS A 167 -9.33 8.44 -13.46
C LYS A 167 -8.79 8.37 -12.03
N SER A 168 -8.75 7.19 -11.42
CA SER A 168 -8.22 7.00 -10.07
C SER A 168 -6.94 6.18 -10.05
N PHE A 169 -6.04 6.56 -9.14
CA PHE A 169 -4.96 5.72 -8.65
C PHE A 169 -5.31 5.25 -7.24
N VAL A 170 -5.13 3.95 -6.97
CA VAL A 170 -5.35 3.35 -5.66
C VAL A 170 -4.04 2.76 -5.16
N LEU A 171 -3.53 3.33 -4.07
CA LEU A 171 -2.28 2.95 -3.44
C LEU A 171 -2.58 2.04 -2.24
N VAL A 172 -1.87 0.93 -2.13
CA VAL A 172 -2.03 -0.04 -1.03
C VAL A 172 -0.68 -0.70 -0.71
N PRO A 173 -0.32 -0.96 0.54
CA PRO A 173 0.91 -1.70 0.84
C PRO A 173 0.92 -3.12 0.23
N ILE A 174 2.10 -3.63 -0.11
CA ILE A 174 2.28 -4.98 -0.66
C ILE A 174 2.29 -6.08 0.42
N ALA A 175 2.14 -5.69 1.69
CA ALA A 175 2.13 -6.55 2.87
C ALA A 175 3.48 -7.24 3.20
N ASN A 176 4.59 -6.60 2.85
CA ASN A 176 5.91 -7.06 3.28
C ASN A 176 5.99 -7.06 4.83
N GLY A 177 6.60 -8.09 5.41
CA GLY A 177 6.64 -8.29 6.86
C GLY A 177 5.49 -9.14 7.40
N ASN A 178 4.56 -9.58 6.54
CA ASN A 178 3.51 -10.56 6.82
C ASN A 178 2.52 -10.17 7.92
N HIS A 179 2.36 -8.88 8.25
CA HIS A 179 1.33 -8.44 9.20
C HIS A 179 -0.06 -8.83 8.67
N ILE A 180 -0.86 -9.50 9.49
CA ILE A 180 -2.15 -10.08 9.08
C ILE A 180 -3.07 -9.01 8.48
N ASP A 181 -3.13 -7.82 9.09
CA ASP A 181 -4.02 -6.77 8.61
C ASP A 181 -3.54 -6.14 7.29
N HIS A 182 -2.23 -6.08 7.04
CA HIS A 182 -1.69 -5.65 5.74
C HIS A 182 -2.00 -6.71 4.67
N PHE A 183 -1.88 -7.99 5.03
CA PHE A 183 -2.25 -9.10 4.15
C PHE A 183 -3.74 -9.04 3.79
N ILE A 184 -4.63 -8.82 4.77
CA ILE A 184 -6.07 -8.63 4.55
C ILE A 184 -6.29 -7.47 3.57
N MET A 185 -5.66 -6.31 3.77
CA MET A 185 -5.88 -5.15 2.90
C MET A 185 -5.40 -5.38 1.46
N LYS A 186 -4.19 -5.91 1.29
CA LYS A 186 -3.62 -6.26 -0.03
C LYS A 186 -4.53 -7.23 -0.78
N GLU A 187 -4.90 -8.34 -0.14
CA GLU A 187 -5.73 -9.36 -0.79
C GLU A 187 -7.18 -8.90 -0.98
N ALA A 188 -7.72 -8.03 -0.11
CA ALA A 188 -9.04 -7.45 -0.30
C ALA A 188 -9.10 -6.54 -1.53
N VAL A 189 -8.04 -5.75 -1.79
CA VAL A 189 -7.89 -4.99 -3.04
C VAL A 189 -7.88 -5.92 -4.25
N ILE A 190 -7.09 -6.99 -4.21
CA ILE A 190 -7.01 -7.98 -5.30
C ILE A 190 -8.37 -8.64 -5.55
N LYS A 191 -9.05 -9.08 -4.48
CA LYS A 191 -10.37 -9.71 -4.55
C LYS A 191 -11.44 -8.75 -5.07
N ALA A 192 -11.44 -7.50 -4.62
CA ALA A 192 -12.36 -6.47 -5.09
C ALA A 192 -12.17 -6.19 -6.59
N ALA A 193 -10.91 -6.05 -7.04
CA ALA A 193 -10.55 -5.86 -8.44
C ALA A 193 -11.03 -7.03 -9.31
N TYR A 194 -10.74 -8.26 -8.90
CA TYR A 194 -11.20 -9.48 -9.57
C TYR A 194 -12.73 -9.56 -9.65
N ALA A 195 -13.43 -9.34 -8.52
CA ALA A 195 -14.88 -9.47 -8.44
C ALA A 195 -15.61 -8.42 -9.31
N LEU A 196 -15.02 -7.25 -9.50
CA LEU A 196 -15.52 -6.21 -10.40
C LEU A 196 -15.20 -6.51 -11.87
N GLY A 197 -14.12 -7.24 -12.14
CA GLY A 197 -13.66 -7.56 -13.49
C GLY A 197 -13.48 -6.29 -14.32
N ASP A 198 -14.14 -6.22 -15.48
CA ASP A 198 -14.06 -5.08 -16.39
C ASP A 198 -14.64 -3.77 -15.81
N LYS A 199 -15.35 -3.83 -14.66
CA LYS A 199 -15.83 -2.64 -13.94
C LYS A 199 -14.77 -2.01 -13.04
N ALA A 200 -13.71 -2.73 -12.67
CA ALA A 200 -12.61 -2.13 -11.93
C ALA A 200 -11.68 -1.46 -12.94
N GLN A 201 -11.64 -0.13 -12.94
CA GLN A 201 -10.91 0.68 -13.91
C GLN A 201 -9.80 1.53 -13.29
N ALA A 202 -9.76 1.67 -11.95
CA ALA A 202 -8.68 2.36 -11.28
C ALA A 202 -7.36 1.59 -11.42
N THR A 203 -6.23 2.29 -11.56
CA THR A 203 -4.91 1.66 -11.53
C THR A 203 -4.50 1.41 -10.09
N ILE A 204 -4.11 0.18 -9.77
CA ILE A 204 -3.63 -0.21 -8.44
C ILE A 204 -2.11 -0.07 -8.41
N ILE A 205 -1.60 0.55 -7.34
CA ILE A 205 -0.17 0.76 -7.11
C ILE A 205 0.17 0.17 -5.74
N PHE A 206 0.97 -0.88 -5.73
CA PHE A 206 1.47 -1.46 -4.48
C PHE A 206 2.78 -0.78 -4.06
N GLY A 207 2.91 -0.43 -2.79
CA GLY A 207 4.16 0.09 -2.21
C GLY A 207 4.79 -0.90 -1.26
N GLN A 208 6.12 -0.88 -1.15
CA GLN A 208 6.82 -1.69 -0.15
C GLN A 208 6.64 -1.14 1.26
N ASP A 209 6.10 -1.97 2.14
CA ASP A 209 5.88 -1.66 3.55
C ASP A 209 7.21 -1.33 4.23
N GLN A 210 7.32 -0.11 4.76
CA GLN A 210 8.44 0.29 5.60
C GLN A 210 7.98 0.40 7.05
N PRO A 211 8.85 0.09 8.02
CA PRO A 211 10.25 -0.31 7.86
C PRO A 211 10.46 -1.80 7.61
N TYR A 212 9.39 -2.61 7.55
CA TYR A 212 9.49 -4.08 7.46
C TYR A 212 10.40 -4.56 6.33
N THR A 213 10.30 -3.93 5.16
CA THR A 213 11.15 -4.24 4.01
C THR A 213 12.62 -3.88 4.28
N GLY A 214 12.90 -2.67 4.77
CA GLY A 214 14.26 -2.23 5.08
C GLY A 214 14.91 -3.02 6.23
N ALA A 215 14.11 -3.52 7.17
CA ALA A 215 14.57 -4.38 8.27
C ALA A 215 14.88 -5.81 7.81
N ASN A 216 14.23 -6.30 6.73
CA ASN A 216 14.39 -7.65 6.20
C ASN A 216 14.63 -7.63 4.68
N PRO A 217 15.78 -7.10 4.21
CA PRO A 217 16.03 -6.95 2.78
C PRO A 217 16.12 -8.27 2.02
N SER A 218 16.35 -9.41 2.68
CA SER A 218 16.31 -10.73 2.03
C SER A 218 14.91 -11.12 1.54
N ASP A 219 13.88 -10.54 2.16
CA ASP A 219 12.46 -10.88 1.91
C ASP A 219 11.72 -9.77 1.13
N GLU A 220 12.43 -8.73 0.69
CA GLU A 220 11.85 -7.52 0.09
C GLU A 220 10.92 -7.78 -1.11
N ASN A 221 11.14 -8.91 -1.81
CA ASN A 221 10.45 -9.27 -3.03
C ASN A 221 9.48 -10.45 -2.84
N ASN A 222 9.32 -10.99 -1.63
CA ASN A 222 8.53 -12.20 -1.40
C ASN A 222 7.06 -12.00 -1.81
N GLU A 223 6.42 -10.95 -1.30
CA GLU A 223 5.00 -10.69 -1.56
C GLU A 223 4.73 -10.31 -3.02
N ILE A 224 5.59 -9.49 -3.62
CA ILE A 224 5.43 -9.14 -5.03
C ILE A 224 5.68 -10.34 -5.96
N ASN A 225 6.65 -11.19 -5.65
CA ASN A 225 6.90 -12.42 -6.43
C ASN A 225 5.73 -13.39 -6.29
N ALA A 226 5.11 -13.49 -5.12
CA ALA A 226 3.90 -14.28 -4.92
C ALA A 226 2.73 -13.74 -5.75
N LEU A 227 2.56 -12.41 -5.83
CA LEU A 227 1.56 -11.79 -6.69
C LEU A 227 1.85 -11.99 -8.19
N ILE A 228 3.08 -11.76 -8.64
CA ILE A 228 3.48 -11.94 -10.05
C ILE A 228 3.20 -13.36 -10.54
N LYS A 229 3.45 -14.39 -9.71
CA LYS A 229 3.16 -15.79 -10.05
C LYS A 229 1.68 -16.07 -10.32
N ARG A 230 0.77 -15.24 -9.77
CA ARG A 230 -0.69 -15.36 -9.92
C ARG A 230 -1.23 -14.56 -11.10
N LEU A 231 -0.38 -13.82 -11.81
CA LEU A 231 -0.80 -12.88 -12.84
C LEU A 231 -0.31 -13.31 -14.23
N PRO A 232 -0.99 -12.89 -15.31
CA PRO A 232 -0.44 -12.99 -16.64
C PRO A 232 0.94 -12.31 -16.74
N PRO A 233 1.83 -12.76 -17.64
CA PRO A 233 3.14 -12.14 -17.83
C PRO A 233 3.03 -10.64 -18.10
N ASN A 234 3.94 -9.84 -17.52
CA ASN A 234 4.02 -8.38 -17.68
C ASN A 234 2.80 -7.59 -17.18
N SER A 235 1.95 -8.18 -16.31
CA SER A 235 0.81 -7.47 -15.70
C SER A 235 1.22 -6.37 -14.71
N ILE A 236 2.41 -6.49 -14.12
CA ILE A 236 2.94 -5.55 -13.14
C ILE A 236 4.20 -4.87 -13.68
N THR A 237 4.27 -3.55 -13.51
CA THR A 237 5.47 -2.74 -13.81
C THR A 237 6.06 -2.16 -12.53
N LYS A 238 7.38 -2.31 -12.35
CA LYS A 238 8.13 -1.74 -11.22
C LYS A 238 8.60 -0.31 -11.53
N ASN A 239 8.43 0.60 -10.58
CA ASN A 239 8.92 1.98 -10.59
C ASN A 239 9.59 2.33 -9.26
N TYR A 240 10.31 3.46 -9.25
CA TYR A 240 11.10 3.90 -8.10
C TYR A 240 10.94 5.39 -7.85
N VAL A 241 10.88 5.82 -6.60
CA VAL A 241 10.91 7.22 -6.22
C VAL A 241 12.11 7.46 -5.33
N SER A 242 13.06 8.27 -5.80
CA SER A 242 14.21 8.66 -4.97
C SER A 242 13.77 9.65 -3.89
N LEU A 243 14.21 9.40 -2.65
CA LEU A 243 13.86 10.20 -1.49
C LEU A 243 14.96 11.23 -1.21
N ALA A 244 14.62 12.50 -1.36
CA ALA A 244 15.55 13.58 -1.03
C ALA A 244 15.76 13.66 0.49
N LYS A 245 17.04 13.75 0.89
CA LYS A 245 17.46 14.08 2.25
C LYS A 245 17.58 15.58 2.42
N ASP A 246 17.18 16.09 3.58
CA ASP A 246 17.38 17.48 3.96
C ASP A 246 18.80 17.76 4.45
N SER A 247 19.05 18.98 4.94
CA SER A 247 20.37 19.38 5.47
C SER A 247 20.83 18.59 6.70
N ASN A 248 19.91 17.92 7.40
CA ASN A 248 20.22 17.06 8.54
C ASN A 248 20.43 15.60 8.11
N GLY A 249 20.34 15.29 6.81
CA GLY A 249 20.49 13.95 6.28
C GLY A 249 19.24 13.08 6.43
N GLU A 250 18.09 13.67 6.78
CA GLU A 250 16.84 12.95 6.97
C GLU A 250 15.91 13.10 5.77
N THR A 251 15.20 12.03 5.41
CA THR A 251 14.08 12.14 4.46
C THR A 251 12.88 12.79 5.17
N SER A 252 11.98 13.42 4.43
CA SER A 252 10.75 13.98 5.02
C SER A 252 9.92 12.91 5.74
N LYS A 253 9.88 11.68 5.21
CA LYS A 253 9.24 10.52 5.85
C LYS A 253 9.81 10.28 7.26
N LEU A 254 11.13 10.10 7.36
CA LEU A 254 11.80 9.83 8.63
C LEU A 254 11.58 10.96 9.63
N ARG A 255 11.78 12.20 9.19
CA ARG A 255 11.65 13.39 10.03
C ARG A 255 10.23 13.53 10.60
N ILE A 256 9.20 13.35 9.76
CA ILE A 256 7.79 13.39 10.20
C ILE A 256 7.49 12.22 11.14
N TYR A 257 7.92 11.00 10.81
CA TYR A 257 7.73 9.83 11.68
C TYR A 257 8.29 10.07 13.10
N LYS A 258 9.55 10.52 13.20
CA LYS A 258 10.20 10.82 14.48
C LYS A 258 9.48 11.91 15.27
N LYS A 259 8.90 12.88 14.57
CA LYS A 259 8.29 14.06 15.17
C LYS A 259 6.85 13.82 15.61
N ASP A 260 6.07 13.08 14.84
CA ASP A 260 4.61 13.09 14.97
C ASP A 260 4.00 11.73 15.33
N TYR A 261 4.70 10.60 15.17
CA TYR A 261 4.12 9.24 15.37
C TYR A 261 4.59 8.59 16.68
N PHE A 262 4.39 9.25 17.81
CA PHE A 262 4.93 8.80 19.10
C PHE A 262 4.34 7.49 19.60
N THR A 263 3.07 7.17 19.31
CA THR A 263 2.50 5.89 19.73
C THR A 263 3.15 4.71 19.00
N GLN A 264 3.59 4.90 17.76
CA GLN A 264 4.21 3.86 16.93
C GLN A 264 5.74 3.96 16.89
N TYR A 265 6.32 5.03 17.47
CA TYR A 265 7.75 5.26 17.46
C TYR A 265 8.52 4.09 18.08
N ASP A 266 9.34 3.45 17.25
CA ASP A 266 10.28 2.40 17.61
C ASP A 266 11.70 2.79 17.16
N GLU A 267 12.69 2.66 18.05
CA GLU A 267 14.10 2.90 17.70
C GLU A 267 14.62 1.92 16.64
N GLY A 268 14.10 0.68 16.63
CA GLY A 268 14.39 -0.33 15.62
C GLY A 268 13.95 0.06 14.21
N TYR A 269 13.05 1.04 14.09
CA TYR A 269 12.58 1.54 12.78
C TYR A 269 13.53 2.56 12.17
N LEU A 270 14.39 3.20 12.97
CA LEU A 270 15.20 4.32 12.51
C LEU A 270 16.21 3.90 11.45
N THR A 271 17.04 2.88 11.70
CA THR A 271 18.07 2.45 10.75
C THR A 271 17.49 1.98 9.41
N PRO A 272 16.41 1.17 9.36
CA PRO A 272 15.72 0.87 8.11
C PRO A 272 15.24 2.12 7.36
N LEU A 273 14.62 3.08 8.05
CA LEU A 273 14.09 4.31 7.44
C LEU A 273 15.19 5.28 6.98
N GLU A 274 16.31 5.36 7.70
CA GLU A 274 17.48 6.18 7.34
C GLU A 274 18.17 5.69 6.06
N ASN A 275 18.18 4.37 5.86
CA ASN A 275 18.74 3.70 4.70
C ASN A 275 17.75 3.59 3.54
N ASN A 276 16.45 3.76 3.80
CA ASN A 276 15.43 3.84 2.75
C ASN A 276 15.54 5.16 1.99
N ILE A 277 16.40 5.18 0.95
CA ILE A 277 16.59 6.32 0.06
C ILE A 277 15.77 6.23 -1.23
N GLU A 278 15.04 5.12 -1.42
CA GLU A 278 14.18 4.89 -2.58
C GLU A 278 12.91 4.15 -2.15
N GLU A 279 11.74 4.58 -2.64
CA GLU A 279 10.50 3.83 -2.55
C GLU A 279 10.27 3.04 -3.84
N ILE A 280 9.93 1.76 -3.69
CA ILE A 280 9.62 0.88 -4.81
C ILE A 280 8.09 0.76 -4.93
N LEU A 281 7.58 1.00 -6.13
CA LEU A 281 6.16 0.98 -6.45
C LEU A 281 5.88 -0.03 -7.58
N TYR A 282 4.86 -0.85 -7.41
CA TYR A 282 4.45 -1.88 -8.37
C TYR A 282 3.07 -1.56 -8.93
N ILE A 283 3.00 -1.30 -10.22
CA ILE A 283 1.80 -0.82 -10.90
C ILE A 283 1.10 -2.01 -11.55
N TRP A 284 -0.14 -2.25 -11.14
CA TRP A 284 -1.02 -3.25 -11.73
C TRP A 284 -2.18 -2.56 -12.43
N LYS A 285 -2.33 -2.81 -13.73
CA LYS A 285 -3.34 -2.15 -14.56
C LYS A 285 -4.63 -2.99 -14.71
N PRO A 286 -5.80 -2.32 -14.90
CA PRO A 286 -7.11 -2.96 -14.96
C PRO A 286 -7.28 -4.14 -15.90
N GLU A 287 -6.55 -4.16 -17.01
CA GLU A 287 -6.76 -5.11 -18.11
C GLU A 287 -6.54 -6.57 -17.68
N THR A 288 -5.86 -6.77 -16.54
CA THR A 288 -5.47 -8.09 -16.05
C THR A 288 -6.14 -8.51 -14.74
N TYR A 289 -7.01 -7.67 -14.16
CA TYR A 289 -7.65 -7.94 -12.87
C TYR A 289 -8.47 -9.22 -12.85
N LYS A 290 -9.22 -9.52 -13.91
CA LYS A 290 -10.05 -10.73 -13.99
C LYS A 290 -9.27 -12.04 -14.17
N PHE A 291 -7.96 -11.97 -14.39
CA PHE A 291 -7.10 -13.13 -14.62
C PHE A 291 -6.22 -13.49 -13.42
N VAL A 292 -6.29 -12.75 -12.32
CA VAL A 292 -5.51 -13.08 -11.13
C VAL A 292 -5.97 -14.41 -10.54
N GLN A 293 -5.02 -15.30 -10.28
CA GLN A 293 -5.27 -16.59 -9.65
C GLN A 293 -5.33 -16.46 -8.12
N SER A 294 -5.96 -17.44 -7.48
CA SER A 294 -6.03 -17.52 -6.02
C SER A 294 -4.64 -17.52 -5.38
N HIS A 295 -4.54 -16.96 -4.17
CA HIS A 295 -3.32 -17.05 -3.37
C HIS A 295 -3.02 -18.51 -3.01
N ALA A 296 -1.74 -18.90 -2.89
CA ALA A 296 -1.35 -20.30 -2.61
C ALA A 296 -1.90 -20.85 -1.29
N ASP A 297 -2.08 -19.97 -0.29
CA ASP A 297 -2.69 -20.32 1.00
C ASP A 297 -4.23 -20.31 0.99
N CYS A 298 -4.87 -19.93 -0.12
CA CYS A 298 -6.31 -20.05 -0.27
C CYS A 298 -6.65 -21.48 -0.72
N ARG A 299 -7.29 -22.24 0.17
CA ARG A 299 -7.64 -23.64 -0.12
C ARG A 299 -8.87 -23.73 -1.03
N ASP A 300 -9.00 -24.85 -1.74
CA ASP A 300 -10.13 -25.13 -2.66
C ASP A 300 -11.50 -25.19 -1.95
N ASP A 301 -11.54 -25.32 -0.63
CA ASP A 301 -12.78 -25.27 0.17
C ASP A 301 -13.12 -23.85 0.68
N GLN A 302 -12.21 -22.87 0.52
CA GLN A 302 -12.34 -21.51 1.04
C GLN A 302 -12.86 -20.53 -0.01
N ILE A 303 -14.17 -20.58 -0.29
CA ILE A 303 -14.84 -19.77 -1.33
C ILE A 303 -14.56 -18.26 -1.20
N PHE A 304 -14.38 -17.74 0.01
CA PHE A 304 -14.19 -16.30 0.26
C PHE A 304 -12.93 -15.74 -0.43
N CYS A 305 -11.84 -16.52 -0.52
CA CYS A 305 -10.56 -16.09 -1.09
C CYS A 305 -10.32 -16.58 -2.53
N GLN A 306 -11.22 -17.39 -3.10
CA GLN A 306 -11.07 -17.94 -4.45
C GLN A 306 -11.18 -16.88 -5.54
N LEU A 307 -10.31 -16.97 -6.54
CA LEU A 307 -10.26 -16.12 -7.74
C LEU A 307 -10.27 -17.00 -9.00
N ALA A 308 -9.59 -16.61 -10.08
CA ALA A 308 -9.43 -17.47 -11.25
C ALA A 308 -8.71 -18.77 -10.87
N GLN A 309 -9.07 -19.84 -11.55
CA GLN A 309 -8.33 -21.11 -11.56
C GLN A 309 -7.21 -21.03 -12.60
#